data_AF-A0AAV4QC71-F1
#
_entry.id   AF-A0AAV4QC71-F1
#
_cell.length_a   1.000
_cell.length_b   1.000
_cell.length_c   1.000
_cell.angle_alpha   90.00
_cell.angle_beta   90.00
_cell.angle_gamma   90.00
#
_symmetry.space_group_name_H-M   'P 1'
#
loop_
_entity.id
_entity.type
_entity.pdbx_description
1 polymer ?
#
loop_
_entity_poly.entity_id
_entity_poly.type
_entity_poly.pdbx_seq_one_letter_code
_entity_poly.pdbx_strand_id
1 'polypeptide(L)'
;MYQTALLLLSGPLRFAIESIGPYLKWTNKKVAYRLYIKLEPELYKPFSKSDTVSLKRLSTIVPVLYDKASSMCKHVDVRILLGNTEQSQIIRDKPWNFDAILTNCENPKDINNYIELYFGKCSGNIIKLNDINNTVHNEEVESTFFDFQTYKTVCLGGTFDRLHNGHKVLLSESVLKCSEELIVGITETEGLKKKVLWELIESTEKRIEDVSEFLRKSTQLYTMKWFPFQTYMDLQLQSLI
;
A
#
# COMPACT_ATOMS: atom_id res chain seq x y z
N MET A 1 5.27 -9.14 -21.32
CA MET A 1 5.32 -8.89 -19.87
C MET A 1 4.59 -7.58 -19.64
N TYR A 2 3.69 -7.53 -18.66
CA TYR A 2 2.98 -6.33 -18.24
C TYR A 2 3.93 -5.46 -17.41
N GLN A 3 3.87 -4.15 -17.52
CA GLN A 3 4.64 -3.22 -16.71
C GLN A 3 4.00 -3.06 -15.33
N THR A 4 2.70 -2.72 -15.29
CA THR A 4 2.00 -2.39 -14.05
C THR A 4 0.66 -3.09 -14.01
N ALA A 5 0.51 -4.02 -13.08
CA ALA A 5 -0.74 -4.75 -12.89
C ALA A 5 -1.52 -4.24 -11.67
N LEU A 6 -2.85 -4.34 -11.75
CA LEU A 6 -3.75 -4.23 -10.61
C LEU A 6 -4.32 -5.61 -10.30
N LEU A 7 -4.19 -6.06 -9.04
CA LEU A 7 -4.92 -7.21 -8.51
C LEU A 7 -6.08 -6.69 -7.65
N LEU A 8 -7.29 -6.79 -8.20
CA LEU A 8 -8.53 -6.38 -7.56
C LEU A 8 -9.28 -7.61 -7.03
N LEU A 9 -9.24 -7.80 -5.71
CA LEU A 9 -9.93 -8.90 -5.03
C LEU A 9 -11.19 -8.39 -4.35
N SER A 10 -12.32 -9.00 -4.71
CA SER A 10 -13.61 -8.76 -4.05
C SER A 10 -14.05 -9.91 -3.14
N GLY A 11 -14.92 -9.62 -2.18
CA GLY A 11 -15.45 -10.60 -1.24
C GLY A 11 -14.65 -10.70 0.07
N PRO A 12 -14.94 -11.71 0.91
CA PRO A 12 -14.38 -11.77 2.26
C PRO A 12 -12.85 -11.79 2.28
N LEU A 13 -12.25 -10.87 3.05
CA LEU A 13 -10.80 -10.67 3.11
C LEU A 13 -10.00 -11.95 3.43
N ARG A 14 -10.58 -12.89 4.20
CA ARG A 14 -9.95 -14.20 4.47
C ARG A 14 -9.57 -14.95 3.18
N PHE A 15 -10.47 -14.96 2.21
CA PHE A 15 -10.27 -15.66 0.95
C PHE A 15 -9.21 -14.97 0.08
N ALA A 16 -9.08 -13.65 0.22
CA ALA A 16 -8.02 -12.90 -0.46
C ALA A 16 -6.62 -13.31 0.02
N ILE A 17 -6.44 -13.60 1.31
CA ILE A 17 -5.15 -14.02 1.88
C ILE A 17 -4.80 -15.45 1.46
N GLU A 18 -5.78 -16.36 1.52
CA GLU A 18 -5.61 -17.77 1.16
C GLU A 18 -5.26 -17.92 -0.33
N SER A 19 -5.87 -17.09 -1.18
CA SER A 19 -5.68 -17.18 -2.63
C SER A 19 -4.53 -16.33 -3.19
N ILE A 20 -3.86 -15.51 -2.38
CA ILE A 20 -2.85 -14.56 -2.90
C ILE A 20 -1.61 -15.22 -3.50
N GLY A 21 -1.19 -16.39 -2.99
CA GLY A 21 0.06 -17.04 -3.37
C GLY A 21 0.17 -17.31 -4.87
N PRO A 22 -0.79 -18.04 -5.48
CA PRO A 22 -0.85 -18.23 -6.93
C PRO A 22 -0.78 -16.93 -7.74
N TYR A 23 -1.43 -15.86 -7.26
CA TYR A 23 -1.46 -14.56 -7.95
C TYR A 23 -0.11 -13.83 -7.87
N LEU A 24 0.59 -13.92 -6.74
CA LEU A 24 1.96 -13.41 -6.60
C LEU A 24 2.92 -14.20 -7.49
N LYS A 25 2.78 -15.52 -7.56
CA LYS A 25 3.58 -16.38 -8.45
C LYS A 25 3.35 -16.04 -9.92
N TRP A 26 2.11 -15.80 -10.32
CA TRP A 26 1.77 -15.32 -11.66
C TRP A 26 2.39 -13.95 -11.93
N THR A 27 2.26 -13.03 -10.96
CA THR A 27 2.79 -11.67 -11.04
C THR A 27 4.30 -11.68 -11.26
N ASN A 28 5.05 -12.42 -10.45
CA ASN A 28 6.51 -12.53 -10.57
C ASN A 28 6.97 -13.13 -11.92
N LYS A 29 6.08 -13.74 -12.71
CA LYS A 29 6.38 -14.24 -14.07
C LYS A 29 5.95 -13.29 -15.18
N LYS A 30 4.92 -12.48 -14.94
CA LYS A 30 4.20 -11.75 -15.99
C LYS A 30 4.26 -10.23 -15.85
N VAL A 31 4.62 -9.73 -14.67
CA VAL A 31 4.72 -8.30 -14.34
C VAL A 31 6.18 -7.92 -14.16
N ALA A 32 6.63 -6.87 -14.84
CA ALA A 32 8.03 -6.46 -14.91
C ALA A 32 8.38 -5.39 -13.86
N TYR A 33 7.44 -4.51 -13.51
CA TYR A 33 7.73 -3.37 -12.63
C TYR A 33 6.92 -3.39 -11.34
N ARG A 34 5.59 -3.25 -11.40
CA ARG A 34 4.79 -2.98 -10.20
C ARG A 34 3.47 -3.72 -10.17
N LEU A 35 3.12 -4.27 -9.01
CA LEU A 35 1.81 -4.82 -8.71
C LEU A 35 1.13 -3.97 -7.65
N TYR A 36 -0.03 -3.42 -7.99
CA TYR A 36 -0.93 -2.84 -7.02
C TYR A 36 -1.96 -3.87 -6.57
N ILE A 37 -2.15 -4.04 -5.26
CA ILE A 37 -3.17 -4.94 -4.70
C ILE A 37 -4.25 -4.09 -4.06
N LYS A 38 -5.49 -4.28 -4.51
CA LYS A 38 -6.67 -3.61 -3.95
C LYS A 38 -7.63 -4.68 -3.44
N LEU A 39 -7.91 -4.62 -2.14
CA LEU A 39 -8.85 -5.51 -1.45
C LEU A 39 -10.15 -4.74 -1.22
N GLU A 40 -11.25 -5.20 -1.81
CA GLU A 40 -12.55 -4.56 -1.73
C GLU A 40 -13.63 -5.56 -1.32
N PRO A 41 -13.98 -5.68 -0.03
CA PRO A 41 -14.99 -6.62 0.43
C PRO A 41 -16.31 -6.49 -0.35
N GLU A 42 -16.71 -5.25 -0.64
CA GLU A 42 -17.88 -4.89 -1.47
C GLU A 42 -17.47 -3.81 -2.49
N LEU A 43 -17.48 -4.15 -3.79
CA LEU A 43 -17.09 -3.19 -4.86
C LEU A 43 -17.93 -1.90 -4.87
N TYR A 44 -19.15 -1.95 -4.34
CA TYR A 44 -20.12 -0.86 -4.36
C TYR A 44 -20.20 -0.08 -3.04
N LYS A 45 -19.54 -0.55 -1.99
CA LYS A 45 -19.43 0.14 -0.69
C LYS A 45 -17.96 0.20 -0.32
N PRO A 46 -17.28 1.25 -0.78
CA PRO A 46 -15.86 1.33 -0.58
C PRO A 46 -15.60 1.56 0.92
N PHE A 47 -14.48 1.05 1.39
CA PHE A 47 -13.99 1.11 2.76
C PHE A 47 -14.10 2.50 3.46
N SER A 48 -14.99 2.63 4.45
CA SER A 48 -15.02 3.85 5.29
C SER A 48 -13.95 3.82 6.39
N LYS A 49 -13.29 4.96 6.66
CA LYS A 49 -12.43 5.11 7.86
C LYS A 49 -13.20 5.00 9.18
N SER A 50 -14.53 5.16 9.16
CA SER A 50 -15.38 4.89 10.33
C SER A 50 -15.61 3.40 10.57
N ASP A 51 -15.27 2.53 9.60
CA ASP A 51 -15.34 1.08 9.73
C ASP A 51 -14.06 0.53 10.39
N THR A 52 -14.06 0.58 11.71
CA THR A 52 -12.96 0.07 12.55
C THR A 52 -12.74 -1.44 12.37
N VAL A 53 -13.78 -2.20 12.03
CA VAL A 53 -13.68 -3.65 11.80
C VAL A 53 -12.87 -3.92 10.55
N SER A 54 -13.17 -3.22 9.45
CA SER A 54 -12.43 -3.39 8.22
C SER A 54 -10.99 -2.83 8.36
N LEU A 55 -10.76 -1.75 9.13
CA LEU A 55 -9.41 -1.22 9.39
C LEU A 55 -8.55 -2.22 10.15
N LYS A 56 -9.13 -2.83 11.19
CA LYS A 56 -8.50 -3.90 11.96
C LYS A 56 -8.10 -5.08 11.07
N ARG A 57 -9.00 -5.50 10.18
CA ARG A 57 -8.71 -6.59 9.23
C ARG A 57 -7.58 -6.22 8.28
N LEU A 58 -7.60 -5.03 7.68
CA LEU A 58 -6.51 -4.59 6.81
C LEU A 58 -5.17 -4.53 7.55
N SER A 59 -5.15 -4.03 8.79
CA SER A 59 -3.94 -3.96 9.63
C SER A 59 -3.38 -5.34 9.97
N THR A 60 -4.24 -6.35 10.03
CA THR A 60 -3.81 -7.75 10.20
C THR A 60 -3.23 -8.33 8.91
N ILE A 61 -3.77 -7.93 7.76
CA ILE A 61 -3.49 -8.54 6.45
C ILE A 61 -2.27 -7.93 5.76
N VAL A 62 -2.09 -6.62 5.89
CA VAL A 62 -1.00 -5.87 5.24
C VAL A 62 0.37 -6.48 5.54
N PRO A 63 0.73 -6.79 6.80
CA PRO A 63 2.00 -7.45 7.11
C PRO A 63 2.15 -8.81 6.43
N VAL A 64 1.10 -9.65 6.49
CA VAL A 64 1.09 -10.99 5.90
C VAL A 64 1.27 -10.94 4.38
N LEU A 65 0.63 -9.98 3.71
CA LEU A 65 0.76 -9.81 2.26
C LEU A 65 2.16 -9.35 1.87
N TYR A 66 2.73 -8.40 2.59
CA TYR A 66 4.09 -7.94 2.32
C TYR A 66 5.15 -9.01 2.62
N ASP A 67 4.92 -9.85 3.63
CA ASP A 67 5.74 -11.02 3.93
C ASP A 67 5.69 -12.04 2.78
N LYS A 68 4.49 -12.47 2.36
CA LYS A 68 4.31 -13.35 1.18
C LYS A 68 4.91 -12.73 -0.10
N ALA A 69 4.72 -11.42 -0.31
CA ALA A 69 5.32 -10.72 -1.44
C ALA A 69 6.85 -10.74 -1.39
N SER A 70 7.45 -10.64 -0.20
CA SER A 70 8.91 -10.65 -0.06
C SER A 70 9.54 -11.98 -0.47
N SER A 71 8.85 -13.10 -0.24
CA SER A 71 9.33 -14.43 -0.59
C SER A 71 9.05 -14.80 -2.06
N MET A 72 7.98 -14.27 -2.65
CA MET A 72 7.51 -14.66 -3.98
C MET A 72 7.84 -13.68 -5.11
N CYS A 73 7.94 -12.38 -4.82
CA CYS A 73 8.14 -11.30 -5.79
C CYS A 73 9.50 -10.63 -5.57
N LYS A 74 10.55 -11.13 -6.22
CA LYS A 74 11.92 -10.63 -6.00
C LYS A 74 12.24 -9.31 -6.69
N HIS A 75 11.56 -9.03 -7.79
CA HIS A 75 11.86 -7.89 -8.68
C HIS A 75 10.62 -7.03 -8.97
N VAL A 76 9.47 -7.39 -8.41
CA VAL A 76 8.22 -6.64 -8.59
C VAL A 76 7.96 -5.81 -7.36
N ASP A 77 7.78 -4.51 -7.56
CA ASP A 77 7.35 -3.59 -6.51
C ASP A 77 5.87 -3.88 -6.18
N VAL A 78 5.61 -4.61 -5.09
CA VAL A 78 4.25 -4.84 -4.61
C VAL A 78 3.83 -3.67 -3.72
N ARG A 79 2.65 -3.10 -3.96
CA ARG A 79 2.05 -2.02 -3.16
C ARG A 79 0.58 -2.29 -2.88
N ILE A 80 0.18 -2.18 -1.62
CA ILE A 80 -1.22 -2.35 -1.21
C ILE A 80 -1.92 -0.99 -1.23
N LEU A 81 -3.09 -0.92 -1.88
CA LEU A 81 -3.90 0.29 -1.98
C LEU A 81 -4.89 0.38 -0.81
N LEU A 82 -4.66 1.33 0.08
CA LEU A 82 -5.41 1.56 1.31
C LEU A 82 -6.33 2.78 1.18
N GLY A 83 -7.64 2.59 1.44
CA GLY A 83 -8.60 3.69 1.60
C GLY A 83 -9.65 3.87 0.49
N ASN A 84 -10.56 4.81 0.74
CA ASN A 84 -11.69 5.18 -0.11
C ASN A 84 -11.31 6.16 -1.21
N THR A 85 -11.79 5.86 -2.40
CA THR A 85 -11.62 6.68 -3.60
C THR A 85 -12.73 7.71 -3.80
N GLU A 86 -13.50 8.05 -2.77
CA GLU A 86 -14.57 9.06 -2.86
C GLU A 86 -14.05 10.50 -3.01
N GLN A 87 -12.87 10.83 -2.48
CA GLN A 87 -12.24 12.16 -2.66
C GLN A 87 -11.35 12.27 -3.89
N SER A 88 -11.42 11.27 -4.76
CA SER A 88 -10.50 11.07 -5.85
C SER A 88 -10.66 12.02 -7.05
N GLN A 89 -11.57 12.99 -6.96
CA GLN A 89 -11.68 14.05 -7.97
C GLN A 89 -10.73 15.23 -7.74
N ILE A 90 -10.16 15.41 -6.54
CA ILE A 90 -9.50 16.68 -6.19
C ILE A 90 -7.98 16.64 -6.40
N ILE A 91 -7.33 15.47 -6.38
CA ILE A 91 -5.86 15.37 -6.48
C ILE A 91 -5.46 14.18 -7.37
N ARG A 92 -5.47 14.35 -8.69
CA ARG A 92 -4.81 13.40 -9.59
C ARG A 92 -4.05 14.14 -10.69
N ASP A 93 -2.78 14.43 -10.43
CA ASP A 93 -1.87 15.01 -11.42
C ASP A 93 -1.52 14.03 -12.57
N LYS A 94 -1.88 12.73 -12.45
CA LYS A 94 -1.65 11.72 -13.50
C LYS A 94 -2.65 10.54 -13.43
N PRO A 95 -3.28 10.14 -14.54
CA PRO A 95 -4.14 8.96 -14.59
C PRO A 95 -3.35 7.69 -14.27
N TRP A 96 -4.02 6.70 -13.68
CA TRP A 96 -3.43 5.39 -13.47
C TRP A 96 -3.28 4.68 -14.81
N ASN A 97 -2.19 3.94 -14.98
CA ASN A 97 -1.97 3.14 -16.19
C ASN A 97 -1.67 1.70 -15.77
N PHE A 98 -2.73 0.89 -15.72
CA PHE A 98 -2.62 -0.54 -15.55
C PHE A 98 -2.71 -1.20 -16.93
N ASP A 99 -1.73 -2.04 -17.28
CA ASP A 99 -1.75 -2.80 -18.54
C ASP A 99 -2.27 -4.24 -18.36
N ALA A 100 -2.41 -4.68 -17.11
CA ALA A 100 -3.16 -5.87 -16.72
C ALA A 100 -4.01 -5.62 -15.46
N ILE A 101 -5.20 -6.23 -15.42
CA ILE A 101 -6.10 -6.16 -14.28
C ILE A 101 -6.55 -7.58 -13.96
N LEU A 102 -6.10 -8.09 -12.83
CA LEU A 102 -6.41 -9.41 -12.33
C LEU A 102 -7.56 -9.31 -11.34
N THR A 103 -8.57 -10.16 -11.47
CA THR A 103 -9.71 -10.09 -10.56
C THR A 103 -10.51 -11.38 -10.44
N ASN A 104 -11.05 -11.62 -9.24
CA ASN A 104 -12.02 -12.69 -8.98
C ASN A 104 -13.47 -12.24 -9.24
N CYS A 105 -13.68 -11.01 -9.71
CA CYS A 105 -15.02 -10.52 -10.03
C CYS A 105 -15.50 -11.14 -11.35
N GLU A 106 -16.73 -11.67 -11.35
CA GLU A 106 -17.25 -12.40 -12.51
C GLU A 106 -17.74 -11.47 -13.64
N ASN A 107 -18.28 -10.32 -13.27
CA ASN A 107 -18.93 -9.37 -14.18
C ASN A 107 -17.96 -8.27 -14.65
N PRO A 108 -17.58 -8.24 -15.95
CA PRO A 108 -16.68 -7.22 -16.50
C PRO A 108 -17.20 -5.78 -16.40
N LYS A 109 -18.53 -5.57 -16.41
CA LYS A 109 -19.10 -4.21 -16.30
C LYS A 109 -18.81 -3.60 -14.95
N ASP A 110 -18.89 -4.39 -13.90
CA ASP A 110 -18.69 -3.95 -12.51
C ASP A 110 -17.22 -3.55 -12.29
N ILE A 111 -16.30 -4.34 -12.87
CA ILE A 111 -14.87 -4.06 -12.87
C ILE A 111 -14.57 -2.77 -13.61
N ASN A 112 -15.08 -2.61 -14.84
CA ASN A 112 -14.86 -1.41 -15.65
C ASN A 112 -15.40 -0.15 -14.96
N ASN A 113 -16.62 -0.21 -14.41
CA ASN A 113 -17.21 0.89 -13.67
C ASN A 113 -16.37 1.25 -12.44
N TYR A 114 -15.93 0.25 -11.68
CA TYR A 114 -15.07 0.45 -10.51
C TYR A 114 -13.73 1.11 -10.90
N ILE A 115 -13.08 0.61 -11.96
CA ILE A 115 -11.81 1.18 -12.44
C ILE A 115 -12.01 2.60 -12.93
N GLU A 116 -13.04 2.86 -13.73
CA GLU A 116 -13.30 4.20 -14.26
C GLU A 116 -13.58 5.19 -13.13
N LEU A 117 -14.40 4.80 -12.15
CA LEU A 117 -14.73 5.61 -10.98
C LEU A 117 -13.51 5.93 -10.12
N TYR A 118 -12.63 4.95 -9.92
CA TYR A 118 -11.61 5.01 -8.88
C TYR A 118 -10.17 5.12 -9.37
N PHE A 119 -9.91 4.85 -10.63
CA PHE A 119 -8.59 4.95 -11.26
C PHE A 119 -8.62 5.76 -12.56
N GLY A 120 -9.80 6.09 -13.08
CA GLY A 120 -9.99 6.71 -14.39
C GLY A 120 -9.95 5.68 -15.52
N LYS A 121 -10.10 6.15 -16.76
CA LYS A 121 -10.09 5.28 -17.94
C LYS A 121 -8.74 4.55 -18.06
N CYS A 122 -8.74 3.24 -17.81
CA CYS A 122 -7.60 2.36 -17.98
C CYS A 122 -7.84 1.40 -19.16
N SER A 123 -6.79 1.08 -19.92
CA SER A 123 -6.88 0.18 -21.09
C SER A 123 -6.29 -1.21 -20.81
N GLY A 124 -6.22 -1.61 -19.54
CA GLY A 124 -5.58 -2.85 -19.13
C GLY A 124 -6.38 -4.09 -19.54
N ASN A 125 -5.67 -5.18 -19.85
CA ASN A 125 -6.30 -6.46 -20.14
C ASN A 125 -6.88 -7.06 -18.86
N ILE A 126 -8.18 -7.35 -18.83
CA ILE A 126 -8.84 -8.01 -17.70
C ILE A 126 -8.55 -9.52 -17.75
N ILE A 127 -8.03 -10.06 -16.66
CA ILE A 127 -7.63 -11.46 -16.50
C ILE A 127 -8.41 -12.01 -15.30
N LYS A 128 -9.20 -13.06 -15.52
CA LYS A 128 -9.97 -13.71 -14.45
C LYS A 128 -9.08 -14.67 -13.66
N LEU A 129 -9.19 -14.63 -12.34
CA LEU A 129 -8.35 -15.45 -11.47
C LEU A 129 -8.65 -16.95 -11.54
N ASN A 130 -9.87 -17.33 -11.94
CA ASN A 130 -10.22 -18.73 -12.19
C ASN A 130 -9.36 -19.38 -13.28
N ASP A 131 -8.81 -18.58 -14.21
CA ASP A 131 -7.90 -19.05 -15.25
C ASP A 131 -6.47 -19.31 -14.73
N ILE A 132 -6.18 -18.92 -13.48
CA ILE A 132 -4.85 -18.97 -12.85
C ILE A 132 -4.75 -20.12 -11.83
N ASN A 133 -5.87 -20.63 -11.32
CA ASN A 133 -5.88 -21.55 -10.19
C ASN A 133 -5.71 -23.02 -10.60
N ASN A 134 -4.58 -23.61 -10.20
CA ASN A 134 -4.48 -25.01 -9.80
C ASN A 134 -3.88 -25.06 -8.39
N THR A 135 -4.61 -25.70 -7.46
CA THR A 135 -4.29 -26.01 -6.05
C THR A 135 -4.16 -24.85 -5.06
N VAL A 136 -5.14 -24.78 -4.14
CA VAL A 136 -5.14 -23.97 -2.91
C VAL A 136 -4.76 -24.89 -1.74
N HIS A 137 -3.81 -24.48 -0.92
CA HIS A 137 -3.58 -25.06 0.40
C HIS A 137 -4.10 -24.11 1.47
N ASN A 138 -4.82 -24.66 2.45
CA ASN A 138 -5.38 -23.94 3.58
C ASN A 138 -4.26 -23.63 4.58
N GLU A 139 -3.95 -22.35 4.76
CA GLU A 139 -3.22 -21.87 5.92
C GLU A 139 -4.16 -20.98 6.73
N GLU A 140 -4.51 -21.43 7.92
CA GLU A 140 -5.28 -20.65 8.88
C GLU A 140 -4.41 -19.50 9.40
N VAL A 141 -4.80 -18.27 9.11
CA VAL A 141 -4.18 -17.10 9.73
C VAL A 141 -4.83 -16.89 11.09
N GLU A 142 -4.14 -17.34 12.14
CA GLU A 142 -4.55 -17.12 13.52
C GLU A 142 -4.46 -15.62 13.85
N SER A 143 -5.61 -14.97 13.95
CA SER A 143 -5.68 -13.54 14.27
C SER A 143 -5.41 -13.33 15.76
N THR A 144 -4.21 -12.87 16.12
CA THR A 144 -3.95 -12.36 17.47
C THR A 144 -4.79 -11.11 17.69
N PHE A 145 -5.75 -11.18 18.62
CA PHE A 145 -6.69 -10.10 18.91
C PHE A 145 -5.98 -8.94 19.62
N PHE A 146 -5.45 -7.99 18.86
CA PHE A 146 -5.12 -6.66 19.39
C PHE A 146 -6.31 -5.71 19.20
N ASP A 147 -6.50 -4.80 20.15
CA ASP A 147 -7.44 -3.70 19.96
C ASP A 147 -6.89 -2.78 18.87
N PHE A 148 -7.71 -2.57 17.84
CA PHE A 148 -7.37 -1.69 16.75
C PHE A 148 -7.91 -0.29 17.08
N GLN A 149 -6.99 0.63 17.34
CA GLN A 149 -7.29 2.01 17.62
C GLN A 149 -6.71 2.90 16.51
N THR A 150 -7.47 3.93 16.15
CA THR A 150 -7.00 5.03 15.31
C THR A 150 -6.63 6.24 16.15
N TYR A 151 -5.73 7.06 15.62
CA TYR A 151 -5.24 8.28 16.24
C TYR A 151 -5.42 9.44 15.27
N LYS A 152 -5.71 10.62 15.82
CA LYS A 152 -5.83 11.86 15.07
C LYS A 152 -4.58 12.12 14.24
N THR A 153 -3.43 12.09 14.90
CA THR A 153 -2.11 12.30 14.31
C THR A 153 -1.26 11.06 14.56
N VAL A 154 -0.56 10.60 13.53
CA VAL A 154 0.44 9.53 13.62
C VAL A 154 1.76 10.09 13.13
N CYS A 155 2.82 9.91 13.93
CA CYS A 155 4.18 10.31 13.57
C CYS A 155 5.05 9.06 13.45
N LEU A 156 5.88 9.00 12.41
CA LEU A 156 6.93 8.00 12.28
C LEU A 156 8.19 8.63 11.70
N GLY A 157 9.34 8.02 12.01
CA GLY A 157 10.63 8.48 11.54
C GLY A 157 11.50 7.31 11.09
N GLY A 158 12.32 7.53 10.08
CA GLY A 158 13.21 6.49 9.58
C GLY A 158 14.17 7.01 8.51
N THR A 159 15.11 6.15 8.13
CA THR A 159 15.97 6.42 6.98
C THR A 159 15.17 6.29 5.68
N PHE A 160 14.31 5.28 5.54
CA PHE A 160 13.54 5.02 4.32
C PHE A 160 14.41 4.94 3.05
N ASP A 161 15.65 4.44 3.18
CA ASP A 161 16.50 4.12 2.04
C ASP A 161 15.89 2.96 1.24
N ARG A 162 15.83 3.08 -0.09
CA ARG A 162 15.37 2.03 -1.02
C ARG A 162 14.15 1.27 -0.50
N LEU A 163 12.97 1.89 -0.58
CA LEU A 163 11.71 1.39 0.00
C LEU A 163 11.42 -0.11 -0.24
N HIS A 164 11.80 -0.94 0.73
CA HIS A 164 11.51 -2.36 0.78
C HIS A 164 10.23 -2.66 1.56
N ASN A 165 9.79 -3.92 1.54
CA ASN A 165 8.50 -4.34 2.13
C ASN A 165 8.37 -4.00 3.62
N GLY A 166 9.44 -4.10 4.42
CA GLY A 166 9.45 -3.62 5.81
C GLY A 166 9.03 -2.14 5.99
N HIS A 167 9.58 -1.22 5.18
CA HIS A 167 9.15 0.19 5.20
C HIS A 167 7.68 0.34 4.77
N LYS A 168 7.25 -0.42 3.77
CA LYS A 168 5.86 -0.39 3.28
C LYS A 168 4.88 -0.86 4.33
N VAL A 169 5.19 -1.91 5.10
CA VAL A 169 4.39 -2.35 6.26
C VAL A 169 4.26 -1.18 7.25
N LEU A 170 5.37 -0.58 7.67
CA LEU A 170 5.35 0.52 8.64
C LEU A 170 4.51 1.72 8.15
N LEU A 171 4.71 2.14 6.90
CA LEU A 171 3.97 3.24 6.29
C LEU A 171 2.48 2.90 6.14
N SER A 172 2.15 1.70 5.67
CA SER A 172 0.78 1.22 5.52
C SER A 172 0.03 1.12 6.85
N GLU A 173 0.68 0.61 7.90
CA GLU A 173 0.09 0.55 9.25
C GLU A 173 -0.13 1.95 9.82
N SER A 174 0.81 2.86 9.60
CA SER A 174 0.69 4.26 10.04
C SER A 174 -0.48 4.96 9.36
N VAL A 175 -0.69 4.69 8.07
CA VAL A 175 -1.87 5.13 7.31
C VAL A 175 -3.16 4.57 7.95
N LEU A 176 -3.25 3.26 8.16
CA LEU A 176 -4.46 2.64 8.71
C LEU A 176 -4.81 3.16 10.11
N LYS A 177 -3.80 3.47 10.92
CA LYS A 177 -3.99 4.02 12.27
C LYS A 177 -4.22 5.54 12.29
N CYS A 178 -4.09 6.25 11.18
CA CYS A 178 -4.19 7.70 11.14
C CYS A 178 -5.55 8.18 10.60
N SER A 179 -6.29 8.95 11.40
CA SER A 179 -7.56 9.54 10.97
C SER A 179 -7.38 10.89 10.26
N GLU A 180 -6.43 11.73 10.67
CA GLU A 180 -6.29 13.11 10.14
C GLU A 180 -4.90 13.44 9.58
N GLU A 181 -3.82 13.37 10.38
CA GLU A 181 -2.49 13.88 10.00
C GLU A 181 -1.37 12.84 10.15
N LEU A 182 -0.69 12.51 9.05
CA LEU A 182 0.47 11.62 9.04
C LEU A 182 1.75 12.44 8.87
N ILE A 183 2.62 12.40 9.87
CA ILE A 183 3.92 13.08 9.85
C ILE A 183 5.02 12.05 9.65
N VAL A 184 5.83 12.23 8.62
CA VAL A 184 6.93 11.31 8.28
C VAL A 184 8.25 12.04 8.34
N GLY A 185 9.06 11.73 9.35
CA GLY A 185 10.43 12.23 9.48
C GLY A 185 11.40 11.38 8.66
N ILE A 186 12.17 12.00 7.78
CA ILE A 186 13.24 11.33 7.02
C ILE A 186 14.57 11.79 7.57
N THR A 187 15.42 10.82 7.96
CA THR A 187 16.76 11.14 8.48
C THR A 187 17.61 11.77 7.39
N GLU A 188 18.24 12.91 7.65
CA GLU A 188 19.17 13.54 6.70
C GLU A 188 20.45 12.74 6.53
N THR A 189 21.06 12.82 5.34
CA THR A 189 22.31 12.12 5.01
C THR A 189 23.45 12.41 5.99
N GLU A 190 23.56 13.64 6.53
CA GLU A 190 24.56 13.99 7.55
C GLU A 190 24.41 13.13 8.82
N GLY A 191 23.18 12.87 9.25
CA GLY A 191 22.88 11.98 10.39
C GLY A 191 23.17 10.51 10.12
N LEU A 192 23.42 10.13 8.85
CA LEU A 192 23.67 8.76 8.42
C LEU A 192 25.15 8.45 8.21
N LYS A 193 26.04 9.45 8.22
CA LYS A 193 27.50 9.26 8.04
C LYS A 193 28.16 8.31 9.06
N LYS A 194 27.48 8.03 10.18
CA LYS A 194 27.90 7.06 11.18
C LYS A 194 27.54 5.60 10.84
N LYS A 195 26.70 5.37 9.83
CA LYS A 195 26.33 4.03 9.37
C LYS A 195 27.41 3.48 8.42
N VAL A 196 27.62 2.18 8.48
CA VAL A 196 28.45 1.45 7.52
C VAL A 196 27.84 1.62 6.12
N LEU A 197 28.67 1.95 5.12
CA LEU A 197 28.25 2.18 3.72
C LEU A 197 27.24 3.32 3.52
N TRP A 198 27.28 4.37 4.35
CA TRP A 198 26.38 5.53 4.22
C TRP A 198 26.40 6.18 2.83
N GLU A 199 27.51 6.07 2.10
CA GLU A 199 27.68 6.56 0.73
C GLU A 199 26.76 5.86 -0.29
N LEU A 200 26.26 4.66 0.02
CA LEU A 200 25.34 3.90 -0.83
C LEU A 200 23.87 4.25 -0.57
N ILE A 201 23.59 5.03 0.48
CA ILE A 201 22.26 5.50 0.84
C ILE A 201 21.84 6.60 -0.15
N GLU A 202 20.60 6.54 -0.61
CA GLU A 202 20.03 7.54 -1.50
C GLU A 202 19.97 8.93 -0.85
N SER A 203 20.01 9.98 -1.67
CA SER A 203 19.92 11.36 -1.16
C SER A 203 18.62 11.57 -0.38
N THR A 204 18.61 12.52 0.56
CA THR A 204 17.40 12.84 1.35
C THR A 204 16.22 13.17 0.44
N GLU A 205 16.46 13.90 -0.65
CA GLU A 205 15.46 14.30 -1.64
C GLU A 205 14.85 13.08 -2.35
N LYS A 206 15.69 12.12 -2.77
CA LYS A 206 15.23 10.89 -3.41
C LYS A 206 14.38 10.05 -2.46
N ARG A 207 14.78 9.94 -1.20
CA ARG A 207 14.01 9.21 -0.17
C ARG A 207 12.68 9.90 0.14
N ILE A 208 12.65 11.24 0.20
CA ILE A 208 11.41 12.02 0.32
C ILE A 208 10.50 11.76 -0.89
N GLU A 209 11.05 11.77 -2.10
CA GLU A 209 10.29 11.50 -3.33
C GLU A 209 9.68 10.10 -3.32
N ASP A 210 10.45 9.07 -2.95
CA ASP A 210 9.98 7.68 -2.94
C ASP A 210 8.88 7.44 -1.90
N VAL A 211 9.04 8.00 -0.69
CA VAL A 211 7.99 7.89 0.34
C VAL A 211 6.77 8.73 -0.06
N SER A 212 6.96 9.90 -0.68
CA SER A 212 5.88 10.72 -1.25
C SER A 212 5.10 9.95 -2.32
N GLU A 213 5.80 9.33 -3.27
CA GLU A 213 5.21 8.55 -4.35
C GLU A 213 4.49 7.32 -3.81
N PHE A 214 5.10 6.61 -2.84
CA PHE A 214 4.48 5.48 -2.17
C PHE A 214 3.19 5.90 -1.47
N LEU A 215 3.20 6.94 -0.64
CA LEU A 215 2.01 7.36 0.11
C LEU A 215 0.93 7.92 -0.83
N ARG A 216 1.26 8.80 -1.79
CA ARG A 216 0.27 9.33 -2.75
C ARG A 216 -0.39 8.25 -3.60
N LYS A 217 0.30 7.14 -3.87
CA LYS A 217 -0.25 6.02 -4.64
C LYS A 217 -0.93 4.98 -3.76
N SER A 218 -0.45 4.74 -2.55
CA SER A 218 -0.95 3.67 -1.66
C SER A 218 -2.06 4.15 -0.75
N THR A 219 -2.25 5.45 -0.58
CA THR A 219 -3.32 6.05 0.20
C THR A 219 -3.74 7.39 -0.40
N GLN A 220 -4.90 7.90 0.00
CA GLN A 220 -5.49 9.10 -0.61
C GLN A 220 -5.70 10.28 0.33
N LEU A 221 -5.24 10.24 1.58
CA LEU A 221 -5.54 11.32 2.54
C LEU A 221 -4.50 11.45 3.65
N TYR A 222 -3.45 12.25 3.46
CA TYR A 222 -2.76 12.91 4.59
C TYR A 222 -2.15 14.23 4.14
N THR A 223 -2.26 15.25 4.99
CA THR A 223 -1.30 16.36 4.98
C THR A 223 0.04 15.77 5.41
N MET A 224 0.93 15.56 4.44
CA MET A 224 2.25 15.01 4.70
C MET A 224 3.20 16.16 5.01
N LYS A 225 3.71 16.18 6.23
CA LYS A 225 4.75 17.10 6.64
C LYS A 225 6.08 16.35 6.74
N TRP A 226 7.07 16.89 6.05
CA TRP A 226 8.44 16.40 6.07
C TRP A 226 9.25 17.25 7.02
N PHE A 227 9.99 16.59 7.89
CA PHE A 227 10.96 17.27 8.73
C PHE A 227 12.28 16.51 8.68
N PRO A 228 13.40 17.24 8.57
CA PRO A 228 14.67 16.73 9.07
C PRO A 228 14.49 16.26 10.50
N PHE A 229 14.95 15.05 10.81
CA PHE A 229 14.76 14.43 12.12
C PHE A 229 15.26 15.34 13.28
N GLN A 230 16.29 16.15 13.04
CA GLN A 230 16.82 17.09 14.03
C GLN A 230 15.84 18.25 14.32
N THR A 231 15.17 18.78 13.30
CA THR A 231 14.37 20.02 13.40
C THR A 231 13.01 19.81 14.09
N TYR A 232 12.40 18.62 14.01
CA TYR A 232 11.08 18.38 14.59
C TYR A 232 11.09 18.24 16.12
N MET A 233 12.12 17.59 16.67
CA MET A 233 12.30 17.50 18.13
C MET A 233 12.51 18.91 18.73
N ASP A 234 13.28 19.75 18.05
CA ASP A 234 13.55 21.12 18.47
C ASP A 234 12.28 22.00 18.38
N LEU A 235 11.44 21.82 17.35
CA LEU A 235 10.18 22.57 17.19
C LEU A 235 9.07 22.13 18.15
N GLN A 236 8.96 20.83 18.48
CA GLN A 236 7.98 20.39 19.48
C GLN A 236 8.35 20.80 20.91
N LEU A 237 9.65 20.80 21.25
CA LEU A 237 10.13 21.31 22.53
C LEU A 237 9.82 22.81 22.73
N GLN A 238 9.80 23.61 21.66
CA GLN A 238 9.41 25.02 21.73
C GLN A 238 7.90 25.25 21.84
N SER A 239 7.06 24.29 21.46
CA SER A 239 5.59 24.37 21.61
C SER A 239 5.07 23.85 22.95
N LEU A 240 5.96 23.30 23.78
CA LEU A 240 5.70 22.76 25.12
C LEU A 240 6.30 23.61 26.25
N ILE A 241 6.84 24.80 25.93
CA ILE A 241 7.32 25.84 26.85
C ILE A 241 6.48 27.10 26.58
#